data_AF-A0A7C5M9K4-F1
#
_entry.id   AF-A0A7C5M9K4-F1
#
_cell.length_a   1.000
_cell.length_b   1.000
_cell.length_c   1.000
_cell.angle_alpha   90.00
_cell.angle_beta   90.00
_cell.angle_gamma   90.00
#
_symmetry.space_group_name_H-M   'P 1'
#
loop_
_entity.id
_entity.type
_entity.pdbx_description
1 polymer ?
#
loop_
_entity_poly.entity_id
_entity_poly.type
_entity_poly.pdbx_seq_one_letter_code
_entity_poly.pdbx_strand_id
1 'polypeptide(L)'
;GPIDELREPLKKFARNLGVGFQILNDLQDWKLDEANKCTVGADLFGGRPTLLWALACEALSEDEVEELLRLAQDDSGDPSVRLEEARNLYCRADVFGKALQLVDKHRLRALAAIEEIEDERLQHLLQYLLETVWDRPDESEFQAAPVVIPLTLPS
;
A
#
# COMPACT_ATOMS: atom_id res chain seq x y z
N GLY A 1 5.58 10.32 36.67
CA GLY A 1 4.30 9.78 37.20
C GLY A 1 3.82 8.63 36.33
N PRO A 2 2.69 7.97 36.63
CA PRO A 2 2.24 6.78 35.88
C PRO A 2 2.04 7.01 34.37
N ILE A 3 1.84 8.27 33.94
CA ILE A 3 1.79 8.66 32.52
C ILE A 3 3.17 8.58 31.83
N ASP A 4 4.27 8.81 32.56
CA ASP A 4 5.61 8.82 31.97
C ASP A 4 6.08 7.41 31.58
N GLU A 5 5.62 6.39 32.28
CA GLU A 5 5.87 4.97 31.96
C GLU A 5 5.09 4.53 30.71
N LEU A 6 3.90 5.10 30.49
CA LEU A 6 3.10 4.84 29.29
C LEU A 6 3.58 5.61 28.05
N ARG A 7 4.37 6.66 28.24
CA ARG A 7 4.74 7.60 27.16
C ARG A 7 5.42 6.91 25.99
N GLU A 8 6.45 6.10 26.27
CA GLU A 8 7.24 5.47 25.21
C GLU A 8 6.49 4.31 24.54
N PRO A 9 5.85 3.38 25.25
CA PRO A 9 4.99 2.35 24.64
C PRO A 9 3.88 2.94 23.77
N LEU A 10 3.15 3.96 24.26
CA LEU A 10 2.08 4.62 23.49
C LEU A 10 2.62 5.34 22.25
N LYS A 11 3.78 6.00 22.36
CA LYS A 11 4.43 6.65 21.21
C LYS A 11 4.86 5.63 20.15
N LYS A 12 5.45 4.50 20.57
CA LYS A 12 5.81 3.41 19.66
C LYS A 12 4.57 2.82 19.00
N PHE A 13 3.51 2.56 19.77
CA PHE A 13 2.24 2.07 19.25
C PHE A 13 1.66 3.02 18.21
N ALA A 14 1.44 4.29 18.58
CA ALA A 14 0.83 5.28 17.70
C ALA A 14 1.63 5.50 16.41
N ARG A 15 2.97 5.53 16.51
CA ARG A 15 3.85 5.62 15.33
C ARG A 15 3.67 4.44 14.40
N ASN A 16 3.69 3.22 14.92
CA ASN A 16 3.59 2.02 14.07
C ASN A 16 2.18 1.86 13.49
N LEU A 17 1.13 2.15 14.25
CA LEU A 17 -0.25 2.20 13.76
C LEU A 17 -0.39 3.20 12.61
N GLY A 18 0.06 4.45 12.81
CA GLY A 18 -0.06 5.51 11.82
C GLY A 18 0.72 5.22 10.54
N VAL A 19 1.94 4.68 10.65
CA VAL A 19 2.72 4.29 9.47
C VAL A 19 2.05 3.14 8.72
N GLY A 20 1.63 2.07 9.41
CA GLY A 20 0.92 0.96 8.77
C GLY A 20 -0.36 1.40 8.07
N PHE A 21 -1.13 2.29 8.71
CA PHE A 21 -2.36 2.84 8.16
C PHE A 21 -2.12 3.68 6.89
N GLN A 22 -1.07 4.51 6.87
CA GLN A 22 -0.75 5.29 5.67
C GLN A 22 -0.40 4.38 4.49
N ILE A 23 0.37 3.31 4.73
CA ILE A 23 0.71 2.36 3.66
C ILE A 23 -0.54 1.62 3.16
N LEU A 24 -1.46 1.25 4.05
CA LEU A 24 -2.75 0.66 3.67
C LEU A 24 -3.58 1.63 2.80
N ASN A 25 -3.60 2.93 3.12
CA ASN A 25 -4.28 3.93 2.28
C ASN A 25 -3.61 4.05 0.90
N ASP A 26 -2.28 4.11 0.86
CA ASP A 26 -1.53 4.15 -0.41
C ASP A 26 -1.83 2.90 -1.25
N LEU A 27 -1.98 1.71 -0.63
CA LEU A 27 -2.36 0.46 -1.31
C LEU A 27 -3.81 0.50 -1.82
N GLN A 28 -4.74 1.04 -1.04
CA GLN A 28 -6.16 1.11 -1.40
C GLN A 28 -6.40 1.95 -2.66
N ASP A 29 -5.60 2.98 -2.92
CA ASP A 29 -5.64 3.78 -4.17
C ASP A 29 -5.41 2.92 -5.43
N TRP A 30 -4.79 1.74 -5.27
CA TRP A 30 -4.47 0.81 -6.35
C TRP A 30 -5.39 -0.40 -6.44
N LYS A 31 -6.35 -0.56 -5.51
CA LYS A 31 -7.28 -1.70 -5.52
C LYS A 31 -8.21 -1.61 -6.73
N LEU A 32 -8.39 -2.73 -7.43
CA LEU A 32 -9.33 -2.81 -8.55
C LEU A 32 -10.76 -2.93 -8.00
N ASP A 33 -11.51 -1.82 -7.98
CA ASP A 33 -12.97 -1.86 -7.84
C ASP A 33 -13.59 -1.95 -9.24
N GLU A 34 -14.26 -3.06 -9.55
CA GLU A 34 -14.96 -3.28 -10.83
C GLU A 34 -15.97 -2.16 -11.15
N ALA A 35 -16.47 -1.46 -10.12
CA ALA A 35 -17.44 -0.38 -10.26
C ALA A 35 -16.82 1.00 -10.55
N ASN A 36 -15.54 1.23 -10.25
CA ASN A 36 -14.95 2.59 -10.21
C ASN A 36 -13.51 2.67 -10.74
N LYS A 37 -13.29 2.24 -11.99
CA LYS A 37 -12.00 2.42 -12.69
C LYS A 37 -11.54 3.89 -12.82
N CYS A 38 -12.44 4.86 -12.69
CA CYS A 38 -12.14 6.29 -12.85
C CYS A 38 -11.42 6.95 -11.66
N THR A 39 -11.33 6.28 -10.51
CA THR A 39 -10.73 6.87 -9.27
C THR A 39 -9.50 6.14 -8.76
N VAL A 40 -9.01 5.12 -9.48
CA VAL A 40 -7.83 4.32 -9.10
C VAL A 40 -6.55 5.03 -9.60
N GLY A 41 -5.49 5.04 -8.78
CA GLY A 41 -4.20 5.65 -9.13
C GLY A 41 -4.21 7.18 -9.10
N ALA A 42 -5.11 7.78 -8.32
CA ALA A 42 -5.18 9.23 -8.18
C ALA A 42 -3.88 9.80 -7.57
N ASP A 43 -3.18 9.03 -6.75
CA ASP A 43 -1.91 9.46 -6.17
C ASP A 43 -0.78 9.50 -7.22
N LEU A 44 -0.80 8.58 -8.19
CA LEU A 44 0.15 8.56 -9.30
C LEU A 44 0.02 9.83 -10.16
N PHE A 45 -1.19 10.09 -10.66
CA PHE A 45 -1.45 11.26 -11.52
C PHE A 45 -1.45 12.58 -10.74
N GLY A 46 -1.73 12.53 -9.44
CA GLY A 46 -1.63 13.68 -8.54
C GLY A 46 -0.19 14.05 -8.18
N GLY A 47 0.81 13.31 -8.67
CA GLY A 47 2.22 13.55 -8.38
C GLY A 47 2.57 13.41 -6.90
N ARG A 48 1.81 12.60 -6.16
CA ARG A 48 2.03 12.39 -4.73
C ARG A 48 3.15 11.38 -4.54
N PRO A 49 4.26 11.75 -3.87
CA PRO A 49 5.34 10.82 -3.59
C PRO A 49 4.91 9.85 -2.48
N THR A 50 4.26 8.74 -2.85
CA THR A 50 3.84 7.68 -1.93
C THR A 50 5.00 6.73 -1.63
N LEU A 51 4.84 5.87 -0.61
CA LEU A 51 5.81 4.81 -0.36
C LEU A 51 5.95 3.87 -1.57
N LEU A 52 4.85 3.61 -2.28
CA LEU A 52 4.83 2.72 -3.44
C LEU A 52 5.75 3.23 -4.56
N TRP A 53 5.74 4.54 -4.81
CA TRP A 53 6.65 5.17 -5.77
C TRP A 53 8.12 4.99 -5.39
N ALA A 54 8.44 5.17 -4.10
CA ALA A 54 9.81 5.00 -3.61
C ALA A 54 10.28 3.55 -3.76
N LEU A 55 9.42 2.57 -3.46
CA LEU A 55 9.72 1.15 -3.64
C LEU A 55 9.90 0.78 -5.12
N ALA A 56 9.14 1.42 -6.02
CA ALA A 56 9.32 1.25 -7.46
C ALA A 56 10.69 1.77 -7.91
N CYS A 57 11.05 3.00 -7.50
CA CYS A 57 12.34 3.61 -7.85
C CYS A 57 13.54 2.84 -7.30
N GLU A 58 13.41 2.20 -6.13
CA GLU A 58 14.47 1.36 -5.56
C GLU A 58 14.69 0.07 -6.36
N ALA A 59 13.63 -0.48 -6.97
CA ALA A 59 13.64 -1.82 -7.56
C ALA A 59 13.73 -1.85 -9.09
N LEU A 60 13.30 -0.78 -9.78
CA LEU A 60 13.32 -0.66 -11.22
C LEU A 60 14.68 -0.17 -11.75
N SER A 61 14.95 -0.45 -13.02
CA SER A 61 16.08 0.15 -13.74
C SER A 61 15.85 1.65 -14.03
N GLU A 62 16.92 2.39 -14.36
CA GLU A 62 16.82 3.83 -14.68
C GLU A 62 15.82 4.10 -15.82
N ASP A 63 15.86 3.30 -16.90
CA ASP A 63 14.94 3.41 -18.03
C ASP A 63 13.46 3.17 -17.63
N GLU A 64 13.22 2.21 -16.74
CA GLU A 64 11.87 1.90 -16.23
C GLU A 64 11.36 2.97 -15.26
N VAL A 65 12.23 3.59 -14.48
CA VAL A 65 11.88 4.74 -13.63
C VAL A 65 11.55 5.96 -14.48
N GLU A 66 12.31 6.22 -15.54
CA GLU A 66 11.97 7.27 -16.50
C GLU A 66 10.62 7.02 -17.16
N GLU A 67 10.33 5.77 -17.54
CA GLU A 67 9.04 5.42 -18.12
C GLU A 67 7.90 5.62 -17.13
N LEU A 68 8.07 5.15 -15.89
CA LEU A 68 7.10 5.38 -14.82
C LEU A 68 6.85 6.90 -14.59
N LEU A 69 7.90 7.72 -14.68
CA LEU A 69 7.80 9.18 -14.60
C LEU A 69 7.00 9.77 -15.75
N ARG A 70 7.22 9.31 -17.00
CA ARG A 70 6.43 9.73 -18.16
C ARG A 70 4.97 9.34 -18.00
N LEU A 71 4.70 8.10 -17.58
CA LEU A 71 3.35 7.61 -17.32
C LEU A 71 2.61 8.38 -16.23
N ALA A 72 3.33 9.02 -15.30
CA ALA A 72 2.75 9.88 -14.27
C ALA A 72 2.54 11.34 -14.74
N GLN A 73 3.44 11.88 -15.57
CA GLN A 73 3.51 13.31 -15.90
C GLN A 73 2.95 13.71 -17.27
N ASP A 74 2.99 12.81 -18.26
CA ASP A 74 2.35 13.10 -19.53
C ASP A 74 0.84 13.32 -19.26
N ASP A 75 0.11 14.02 -20.11
CA ASP A 75 -1.37 14.03 -20.08
C ASP A 75 -1.92 13.56 -21.44
N SER A 76 -1.03 13.10 -22.32
CA SER A 76 -1.36 12.46 -23.57
C SER A 76 -1.79 11.01 -23.35
N GLY A 77 -2.72 10.53 -24.19
CA GLY A 77 -3.23 9.17 -24.14
C GLY A 77 -4.44 8.95 -23.21
N ASP A 78 -4.89 7.70 -23.15
CA ASP A 78 -5.99 7.27 -22.29
C ASP A 78 -5.46 7.03 -20.86
N PRO A 79 -5.98 7.72 -19.83
CA PRO A 79 -5.55 7.54 -18.44
C PRO A 79 -5.65 6.10 -17.94
N SER A 80 -6.61 5.32 -18.46
CA SER A 80 -6.78 3.93 -18.05
C SER A 80 -5.66 3.02 -18.54
N VAL A 81 -5.16 3.26 -19.76
CA VAL A 81 -4.03 2.52 -20.35
C VAL A 81 -2.75 2.82 -19.59
N ARG A 82 -2.50 4.11 -19.31
CA ARG A 82 -1.32 4.52 -18.55
C ARG A 82 -1.30 3.97 -17.12
N LEU A 83 -2.47 3.95 -16.48
CA LEU A 83 -2.63 3.36 -15.15
C LEU A 83 -2.31 1.86 -15.17
N GLU A 84 -2.73 1.14 -16.21
CA GLU A 84 -2.42 -0.27 -16.40
C GLU A 84 -0.92 -0.51 -16.63
N GLU A 85 -0.27 0.33 -17.44
CA GLU A 85 1.17 0.28 -17.68
C GLU A 85 1.98 0.57 -16.41
N ALA A 86 1.59 1.59 -15.63
CA ALA A 86 2.23 1.89 -14.35
C ALA A 86 2.04 0.75 -13.34
N ARG A 87 0.84 0.14 -13.31
CA ARG A 87 0.58 -1.05 -12.49
C ARG A 87 1.48 -2.22 -12.88
N ASN A 88 1.70 -2.44 -14.18
CA ASN A 88 2.61 -3.49 -14.65
C ASN A 88 4.05 -3.26 -14.16
N LEU A 89 4.52 -2.02 -14.14
CA LEU A 89 5.83 -1.68 -13.56
C LEU A 89 5.86 -1.95 -12.05
N TYR A 90 4.80 -1.60 -11.31
CA TYR A 90 4.69 -1.87 -9.87
C TYR A 90 4.68 -3.38 -9.56
N CYS A 91 3.95 -4.17 -10.35
CA CYS A 91 3.94 -5.63 -10.25
C CYS A 91 5.33 -6.22 -10.53
N ARG A 92 6.01 -5.76 -11.60
CA ARG A 92 7.38 -6.20 -11.94
C ARG A 92 8.38 -5.90 -10.81
N ALA A 93 8.21 -4.75 -10.16
CA ALA A 93 9.05 -4.31 -9.06
C ALA A 93 8.68 -4.91 -7.69
N ASP A 94 7.65 -5.76 -7.62
CA ASP A 94 7.12 -6.33 -6.37
C ASP A 94 6.76 -5.24 -5.33
N VAL A 95 6.21 -4.12 -5.80
CA VAL A 95 5.92 -2.95 -4.94
C VAL A 95 4.81 -3.27 -3.94
N PHE A 96 3.75 -3.95 -4.39
CA PHE A 96 2.60 -4.31 -3.56
C PHE A 96 2.99 -5.32 -2.47
N GLY A 97 3.70 -6.39 -2.84
CA GLY A 97 4.22 -7.38 -1.90
C GLY A 97 5.14 -6.74 -0.84
N LYS A 98 6.09 -5.91 -1.25
CA LYS A 98 6.98 -5.18 -0.31
C LYS A 98 6.22 -4.24 0.63
N ALA A 99 5.23 -3.50 0.12
CA ALA A 99 4.40 -2.62 0.95
C ALA A 99 3.58 -3.41 1.97
N LEU A 100 2.97 -4.53 1.57
CA LEU A 100 2.25 -5.44 2.46
C LEU A 100 3.17 -6.03 3.55
N GLN A 101 4.43 -6.35 3.23
CA GLN A 101 5.41 -6.80 4.22
C GLN A 101 5.77 -5.69 5.22
N LEU A 102 5.89 -4.44 4.77
CA LEU A 102 6.12 -3.30 5.66
C LEU A 102 4.94 -3.05 6.59
N VAL A 103 3.71 -3.19 6.07
CA VAL A 103 2.47 -3.16 6.85
C VAL A 103 2.53 -4.22 7.96
N ASP A 104 2.83 -5.49 7.64
CA ASP A 104 2.96 -6.57 8.65
C ASP A 104 4.02 -6.26 9.71
N LYS A 105 5.17 -5.77 9.27
CA LYS A 105 6.27 -5.38 10.16
C LYS A 105 5.84 -4.30 11.15
N HIS A 106 5.06 -3.31 10.70
CA HIS A 106 4.55 -2.26 11.57
C HIS A 106 3.46 -2.78 12.52
N ARG A 107 2.61 -3.73 12.10
CA ARG A 107 1.67 -4.40 13.01
C ARG A 107 2.37 -5.13 14.13
N LEU A 108 3.38 -5.95 13.82
CA LEU A 108 4.14 -6.68 14.83
C LEU A 108 4.81 -5.74 15.84
N ARG A 109 5.32 -4.59 15.37
CA ARG A 109 5.91 -3.57 16.25
C ARG A 109 4.86 -2.83 17.09
N ALA A 110 3.66 -2.63 16.57
CA ALA A 110 2.55 -2.07 17.34
C ALA A 110 2.11 -3.05 18.44
N LEU A 111 2.00 -4.35 18.14
CA LEU A 111 1.71 -5.40 19.12
C LEU A 111 2.77 -5.48 20.22
N ALA A 112 4.06 -5.51 19.86
CA ALA A 112 5.15 -5.49 20.84
C ALA A 112 5.11 -4.23 21.74
N ALA A 113 4.74 -3.08 21.20
CA ALA A 113 4.58 -1.86 22.00
C ALA A 113 3.39 -1.93 22.96
N ILE A 114 2.34 -2.68 22.62
CA ILE A 114 1.21 -2.93 23.53
C ILE A 114 1.64 -3.85 24.69
N GLU A 115 2.42 -4.89 24.41
CA GLU A 115 2.92 -5.82 25.43
C GLU A 115 3.79 -5.14 26.50
N GLU A 116 4.42 -4.01 26.18
CA GLU A 116 5.20 -3.19 27.14
C GLU A 116 4.30 -2.47 28.18
N ILE A 117 2.98 -2.43 28.01
CA ILE A 117 2.04 -1.72 28.89
C ILE A 117 1.54 -2.64 30.01
N GLU A 118 1.61 -2.20 31.27
CA GLU A 118 1.17 -3.03 32.41
C GLU A 118 -0.36 -3.15 32.57
N ASP A 119 -1.15 -2.13 32.22
CA ASP A 119 -2.62 -2.18 32.37
C ASP A 119 -3.26 -3.01 31.24
N GLU A 120 -3.73 -4.20 31.59
CA GLU A 120 -4.39 -5.15 30.68
C GLU A 120 -5.61 -4.56 29.95
N ARG A 121 -6.38 -3.65 30.57
CA ARG A 121 -7.55 -3.04 29.91
C ARG A 121 -7.10 -2.09 28.82
N LEU A 122 -6.01 -1.35 29.07
CA LEU A 122 -5.42 -0.49 28.05
C LEU A 122 -4.83 -1.35 26.92
N GLN A 123 -4.17 -2.47 27.23
CA GLN A 123 -3.69 -3.40 26.20
C GLN A 123 -4.82 -3.87 25.28
N HIS A 124 -5.93 -4.37 25.85
CA HIS A 124 -7.08 -4.83 25.07
C HIS A 124 -7.70 -3.71 24.21
N LEU A 125 -7.79 -2.49 24.74
CA LEU A 125 -8.29 -1.34 23.97
C LEU A 125 -7.39 -1.04 22.76
N LEU A 126 -6.07 -1.06 22.93
CA LEU A 126 -5.13 -0.77 21.85
C LEU A 126 -5.05 -1.90 20.81
N GLN A 127 -5.19 -3.16 21.25
CA GLN A 127 -5.32 -4.31 20.35
C GLN A 127 -6.60 -4.19 19.50
N TYR A 128 -7.73 -3.86 20.12
CA TYR A 128 -8.98 -3.63 19.40
C TYR A 128 -8.86 -2.48 18.39
N LEU A 129 -8.22 -1.37 18.77
CA LEU A 129 -7.97 -0.26 17.85
C LEU A 129 -7.08 -0.70 16.67
N LEU A 130 -6.01 -1.46 16.93
CA LEU A 130 -5.14 -1.98 15.89
C LEU A 130 -5.90 -2.88 14.92
N GLU A 131 -6.73 -3.79 15.42
CA GLU A 131 -7.55 -4.69 14.60
C GLU A 131 -8.61 -3.95 13.78
N THR A 132 -9.22 -2.91 14.34
CA THR A 132 -10.24 -2.11 13.64
C THR A 132 -9.66 -1.34 12.45
N VAL A 133 -8.43 -0.86 12.58
CA VAL A 133 -7.71 -0.14 11.51
C VAL A 133 -7.13 -1.13 10.49
N TRP A 134 -7.00 -2.40 10.86
CA TRP A 134 -6.36 -3.42 10.04
C TRP A 134 -7.34 -4.09 9.08
N ASP A 135 -7.55 -3.45 7.93
CA ASP A 135 -8.18 -4.07 6.76
C ASP A 135 -7.09 -4.35 5.71
N ARG A 136 -6.44 -5.51 5.83
CA ARG A 136 -5.33 -5.90 4.95
C ARG A 136 -5.88 -6.58 3.69
N PRO A 137 -5.65 -6.01 2.49
CA PRO A 137 -6.01 -6.64 1.23
C PRO A 137 -5.06 -7.79 0.87
N ASP A 138 -5.57 -8.77 0.12
CA ASP A 138 -4.74 -9.78 -0.52
C ASP A 138 -3.98 -9.18 -1.71
N GLU A 139 -2.76 -9.65 -1.95
CA GLU A 139 -1.93 -9.12 -3.05
C GLU A 139 -2.57 -9.32 -4.43
N SER A 140 -3.38 -10.38 -4.58
CA SER A 140 -4.15 -10.65 -5.80
C SER A 140 -5.14 -9.53 -6.17
N GLU A 141 -5.56 -8.71 -5.19
CA GLU A 141 -6.48 -7.59 -5.41
C GLU A 141 -5.83 -6.43 -6.19
N PHE A 142 -4.52 -6.45 -6.37
CA PHE A 142 -3.75 -5.44 -7.11
C PHE A 142 -3.31 -5.90 -8.50
N GLN A 143 -3.46 -7.18 -8.82
CA GLN A 143 -3.05 -7.73 -10.10
C GLN A 143 -4.14 -7.50 -11.16
N ALA A 144 -3.74 -7.06 -12.36
CA ALA A 144 -4.68 -6.99 -13.49
C ALA A 144 -5.16 -8.40 -13.86
N ALA A 145 -6.44 -8.54 -14.24
CA ALA A 145 -6.97 -9.82 -14.68
C ALA A 145 -6.14 -10.35 -15.87
N PRO A 146 -5.83 -11.66 -15.93
CA PRO A 146 -5.14 -12.21 -17.08
C PRO A 146 -5.97 -11.96 -18.34
N VAL A 147 -5.35 -11.36 -19.36
CA VAL A 147 -5.96 -11.22 -20.69
C VAL A 147 -6.19 -12.63 -21.24
N VAL A 148 -7.44 -13.11 -21.15
CA VAL A 148 -7.86 -14.32 -21.84
C VAL A 148 -7.93 -13.98 -23.32
N ILE A 149 -6.87 -14.26 -24.08
CA ILE A 149 -6.90 -14.18 -25.54
C ILE A 149 -7.83 -15.30 -26.01
N PRO A 150 -9.00 -15.01 -26.61
CA PRO A 150 -9.83 -16.07 -27.17
C PRO A 150 -9.07 -16.67 -28.35
N LEU A 151 -8.75 -17.97 -28.26
CA LEU A 151 -8.25 -18.76 -29.37
C LEU A 151 -9.35 -18.81 -30.45
N THR A 152 -9.33 -17.87 -31.38
CA THR A 152 -10.09 -17.99 -32.62
C THR A 152 -9.45 -19.09 -33.45
N LEU A 153 -10.06 -20.27 -33.46
CA LEU A 153 -9.71 -21.34 -34.39
C LEU A 153 -10.00 -20.86 -35.81
N PRO A 154 -9.04 -20.95 -36.76
CA PRO A 154 -9.33 -20.64 -38.15
C PRO A 154 -10.33 -21.67 -38.72
N SER A 155 -11.28 -21.16 -39.52
CA SER A 155 -12.31 -21.95 -40.21
C SER A 155 -11.76 -22.79 -41.35
#